data_AF-A0A9E8LXA9-F1
#
_entry.id   AF-A0A9E8LXA9-F1
#
_cell.length_a   1.000
_cell.length_b   1.000
_cell.length_c   1.000
_cell.angle_alpha   90.00
_cell.angle_beta   90.00
_cell.angle_gamma   90.00
#
_symmetry.space_group_name_H-M   'P 1'
#
loop_
_entity.id
_entity.type
_entity.pdbx_description
1 polymer ?
#
loop_
_entity_poly.entity_id
_entity_poly.type
_entity_poly.pdbx_seq_one_letter_code
_entity_poly.pdbx_strand_id
1 'polypeptide(L)'
;MTEEEKEIVKEQVNFYKHYRELIQKGTFYRLISPFERSENETAWMVISKDRMSAIVGYYQVLAKPLPKLKKLPLAGLDPNVLYNVESTSTTHYGDELMHFGLMLEEDQSQKGDFTSQIFVLQAIDPIHE
;
A
#
# COMPACT_ATOMS: atom_id res chain seq x y z
N MET A 1 -0.19 -28.91 -0.64
CA MET A 1 0.42 -27.78 0.08
C MET A 1 1.57 -28.30 0.90
N THR A 2 2.77 -27.77 0.67
CA THR A 2 3.95 -28.01 1.53
C THR A 2 3.73 -27.34 2.90
N GLU A 3 4.53 -27.70 3.91
CA GLU A 3 4.45 -27.02 5.21
C GLU A 3 4.82 -25.54 5.10
N GLU A 4 5.76 -25.18 4.22
CA GLU A 4 6.11 -23.80 3.92
C GLU A 4 4.92 -23.02 3.35
N GLU A 5 4.22 -23.59 2.36
CA GLU A 5 3.01 -22.98 1.78
C GLU A 5 1.89 -22.81 2.83
N LYS A 6 1.76 -23.75 3.78
CA LYS A 6 0.76 -23.66 4.86
C LYS A 6 1.10 -22.53 5.83
N GLU A 7 2.38 -22.34 6.18
CA GLU A 7 2.76 -21.26 7.08
C GLU A 7 2.54 -19.90 6.42
N ILE A 8 2.85 -19.75 5.13
CA ILE A 8 2.55 -18.54 4.35
C ILE A 8 1.04 -18.22 4.38
N VAL A 9 0.18 -19.23 4.13
CA VAL A 9 -1.27 -19.04 4.17
C VAL A 9 -1.76 -18.64 5.57
N LYS A 10 -1.17 -19.21 6.62
CA LYS A 10 -1.49 -18.87 8.00
C LYS A 10 -1.13 -17.42 8.33
N GLU A 11 0.02 -16.94 7.87
CA GLU A 11 0.42 -15.53 8.00
C GLU A 11 -0.53 -14.60 7.24
N GLN A 12 -0.91 -14.94 6.00
CA GLN A 12 -1.88 -14.17 5.22
C GLN A 12 -3.25 -14.09 5.90
N VAL A 13 -3.72 -15.21 6.48
CA VAL A 13 -4.99 -15.25 7.23
C VAL A 13 -4.90 -14.38 8.48
N ASN A 14 -3.77 -14.39 9.19
CA ASN A 14 -3.56 -13.56 10.36
C ASN A 14 -3.52 -12.07 10.01
N PHE A 15 -2.80 -11.70 8.95
CA PHE A 15 -2.78 -10.34 8.41
C PHE A 15 -4.18 -9.86 8.06
N TYR A 16 -4.94 -10.66 7.29
CA TYR A 16 -6.30 -10.31 6.92
C TYR A 16 -7.22 -10.19 8.13
N LYS A 17 -7.10 -11.07 9.13
CA LYS A 17 -7.90 -10.99 10.37
C LYS A 17 -7.58 -9.73 11.16
N HIS A 18 -6.31 -9.35 11.24
CA HIS A 18 -5.87 -8.14 11.94
C HIS A 18 -6.45 -6.88 11.30
N TYR A 19 -6.37 -6.77 9.97
CA TYR A 19 -6.86 -5.61 9.22
C TYR A 19 -8.29 -5.76 8.67
N ARG A 20 -9.04 -6.77 9.11
CA ARG A 20 -10.34 -7.15 8.53
C ARG A 20 -11.32 -5.98 8.50
N GLU A 21 -11.40 -5.25 9.60
CA GLU A 21 -12.33 -4.12 9.71
C GLU A 21 -11.98 -3.00 8.75
N LEU A 22 -10.69 -2.67 8.62
CA LEU A 22 -10.19 -1.69 7.68
C LEU A 22 -10.48 -2.09 6.22
N ILE A 23 -10.18 -3.35 5.86
CA ILE A 23 -10.39 -3.84 4.49
C ILE A 23 -11.88 -3.89 4.12
N GLN A 24 -12.74 -4.31 5.04
CA GLN A 24 -14.17 -4.49 4.74
C GLN A 24 -15.02 -3.23 4.87
N LYS A 25 -14.69 -2.34 5.82
CA LYS A 25 -15.52 -1.17 6.17
C LYS A 25 -14.83 0.18 5.94
N GLY A 26 -13.55 0.17 5.59
CA GLY A 26 -12.81 1.39 5.26
C GLY A 26 -13.34 2.06 4.00
N THR A 27 -12.96 3.32 3.82
CA THR A 27 -13.23 4.07 2.60
C THR A 27 -12.27 3.60 1.51
N PHE A 28 -12.81 3.03 0.44
CA PHE A 28 -12.03 2.47 -0.67
C PHE A 28 -11.80 3.50 -1.78
N TYR A 29 -10.54 3.71 -2.14
CA TYR A 29 -10.10 4.56 -3.25
C TYR A 29 -9.42 3.71 -4.32
N ARG A 30 -9.79 3.96 -5.59
CA ARG A 30 -9.02 3.48 -6.74
C ARG A 30 -7.98 4.55 -7.07
N LEU A 31 -6.70 4.17 -7.06
CA LEU A 31 -5.59 5.07 -7.34
C LEU A 31 -5.14 4.95 -8.80
N ILE A 32 -5.00 3.71 -9.28
CA ILE A 32 -4.64 3.38 -10.67
C ILE A 32 -5.66 2.35 -11.18
N SER A 33 -6.28 2.65 -12.33
CA SER A 33 -7.34 1.82 -12.91
C SER A 33 -6.78 0.95 -14.05
N PRO A 34 -6.92 -0.38 -14.00
CA PRO A 34 -6.46 -1.25 -15.09
C PRO A 34 -7.20 -1.03 -16.42
N PHE A 35 -8.31 -0.29 -16.40
CA PHE A 35 -9.18 -0.06 -17.55
C PHE A 35 -8.91 1.27 -18.26
N GLU A 36 -8.07 2.13 -17.69
CA GLU A 36 -7.70 3.40 -18.28
C GLU A 36 -6.33 3.24 -18.97
N ARG A 37 -6.32 3.38 -20.31
CA ARG A 37 -5.15 3.40 -21.22
C ARG A 37 -3.93 2.54 -20.84
N SER A 38 -3.80 1.35 -21.43
CA SER A 38 -2.53 0.60 -21.56
C SER A 38 -1.76 0.38 -20.23
N GLU A 39 -2.51 0.25 -19.13
CA GLU A 39 -1.94 0.15 -17.79
C GLU A 39 -1.73 -1.31 -17.38
N ASN A 40 -0.45 -1.65 -17.33
CA ASN A 40 0.08 -2.90 -16.80
C ASN A 40 0.01 -2.97 -15.26
N GLU A 41 -0.71 -2.05 -14.64
CA GLU A 41 -0.60 -1.71 -13.22
C GLU A 41 -1.98 -1.44 -12.63
N THR A 42 -2.13 -1.68 -11.34
CA THR A 42 -3.37 -1.41 -10.61
C THR A 42 -3.01 -1.05 -9.20
N ALA A 43 -3.65 -0.01 -8.67
CA ALA A 43 -3.43 0.39 -7.30
C ALA A 43 -4.72 0.85 -6.65
N TRP A 44 -4.89 0.45 -5.41
CA TRP A 44 -6.02 0.84 -4.59
C TRP A 44 -5.57 1.11 -3.16
N MET A 45 -6.44 1.79 -2.43
CA MET A 45 -6.21 2.14 -1.05
C MET A 45 -7.50 1.98 -0.25
N VAL A 46 -7.39 1.51 0.98
CA VAL A 46 -8.46 1.58 1.98
C VAL A 46 -7.99 2.41 3.15
N ILE A 47 -8.82 3.33 3.61
CA ILE A 47 -8.54 4.15 4.79
C ILE A 47 -9.64 3.98 5.84
N SER A 48 -9.23 3.94 7.09
CA SER A 48 -10.10 3.96 8.26
C SER A 48 -10.92 5.26 8.31
N LYS A 49 -12.06 5.23 9.02
CA LYS A 49 -12.98 6.39 9.09
C LYS A 49 -12.37 7.57 9.85
N ASP A 50 -11.56 7.28 10.86
CA ASP A 50 -10.78 8.24 11.64
C ASP A 50 -9.49 8.68 10.92
N ARG A 51 -9.18 8.10 9.76
CA ARG A 51 -7.98 8.36 8.97
C ARG A 51 -6.68 8.01 9.69
N MET A 52 -6.71 7.14 10.69
CA MET A 52 -5.53 6.75 11.48
C MET A 52 -4.77 5.56 10.89
N SER A 53 -5.44 4.73 10.12
CA SER A 53 -4.81 3.60 9.43
C SER A 53 -5.23 3.53 7.98
N ALA A 54 -4.31 3.16 7.10
CA ALA A 54 -4.59 2.89 5.70
C ALA A 54 -3.79 1.68 5.19
N ILE A 55 -4.34 0.99 4.20
CA ILE A 55 -3.66 -0.06 3.45
C ILE A 55 -3.68 0.33 1.98
N VAL A 56 -2.52 0.26 1.34
CA VAL A 56 -2.35 0.51 -0.08
C VAL A 56 -1.88 -0.78 -0.73
N GLY A 57 -2.56 -1.19 -1.80
CA GLY A 57 -2.14 -2.31 -2.63
C GLY A 57 -1.71 -1.81 -4.01
N TYR A 58 -0.51 -2.19 -4.45
CA TYR A 58 0.00 -1.94 -5.79
C TYR A 58 0.31 -3.27 -6.47
N TYR A 59 -0.12 -3.40 -7.72
CA TYR A 59 -0.06 -4.62 -8.52
C TYR A 59 0.50 -4.30 -9.90
N GLN A 60 1.37 -5.16 -10.40
CA GLN A 60 1.92 -5.07 -11.75
C GLN A 60 1.76 -6.42 -12.47
N VAL A 61 1.16 -6.38 -13.67
CA VAL A 61 0.82 -7.59 -14.42
C VAL A 61 2.04 -8.17 -15.13
N LEU A 62 2.75 -7.37 -15.92
CA LEU A 62 3.94 -7.78 -16.68
C LEU A 62 5.20 -7.13 -16.11
N ALA A 63 6.31 -7.86 -16.05
CA ALA A 63 7.60 -7.28 -15.73
C ALA A 63 7.98 -6.22 -16.78
N LYS A 64 8.59 -5.12 -16.33
CA LYS A 64 9.14 -4.09 -17.21
C LYS A 64 10.67 -4.07 -17.06
N PRO A 65 11.45 -4.19 -18.14
CA PRO A 65 12.90 -4.06 -18.06
C PRO A 65 13.25 -2.61 -17.69
N LEU A 66 14.19 -2.44 -16.75
CA LEU A 66 14.63 -1.12 -16.26
C LEU A 66 13.46 -0.19 -15.88
N PRO A 67 12.63 -0.58 -14.88
CA PRO A 67 11.52 0.27 -14.47
C PRO A 67 12.07 1.59 -13.92
N LYS A 68 11.42 2.70 -14.31
CA LYS A 68 11.71 4.01 -13.69
C LYS A 68 11.20 4.01 -12.26
N LEU A 69 11.85 4.78 -11.38
CA LEU A 69 11.31 5.06 -10.06
C LEU A 69 9.90 5.64 -10.17
N LYS A 70 8.96 5.07 -9.42
CA LYS A 70 7.56 5.49 -9.43
C LYS A 70 7.15 6.01 -8.07
N LYS A 71 6.25 6.99 -8.14
CA LYS A 71 5.54 7.54 -6.98
C LYS A 71 4.07 7.28 -7.17
N LEU A 72 3.40 6.87 -6.10
CA LEU A 72 1.97 6.60 -6.07
C LEU A 72 1.28 7.63 -5.18
N PRO A 73 0.68 8.69 -5.76
CA PRO A 73 -0.13 9.63 -4.99
C PRO A 73 -1.26 8.92 -4.26
N LEU A 74 -1.32 9.10 -2.94
CA LEU A 74 -2.37 8.53 -2.10
C LEU A 74 -3.59 9.46 -2.05
N ALA A 75 -4.71 8.97 -1.52
CA ALA A 75 -5.96 9.72 -1.46
C ALA A 75 -6.65 9.55 -0.11
N GLY A 76 -7.28 10.62 0.38
CA GLY A 76 -8.16 10.59 1.55
C GLY A 76 -7.46 10.61 2.90
N LEU A 77 -6.13 10.69 2.96
CA LEU A 77 -5.37 10.89 4.21
C LEU A 77 -5.68 12.25 4.84
N ASP A 78 -5.35 12.41 6.12
CA ASP A 78 -5.39 13.72 6.78
C ASP A 78 -4.07 14.48 6.49
N PRO A 79 -4.12 15.68 5.90
CA PRO A 79 -2.93 16.48 5.61
C PRO A 79 -2.00 16.72 6.79
N ASN A 80 -2.53 16.83 8.01
CA ASN A 80 -1.78 17.27 9.19
C ASN A 80 -1.28 16.10 10.05
N VAL A 81 -1.59 14.86 9.66
CA VAL A 81 -1.22 13.67 10.41
C VAL A 81 0.07 13.08 9.84
N LEU A 82 0.98 12.70 10.73
CA LEU A 82 2.19 11.98 10.38
C LEU A 82 1.90 10.47 10.33
N TYR A 83 2.18 9.84 9.20
CA TYR A 83 1.97 8.41 8.99
C TYR A 83 3.31 7.68 8.89
N ASN A 84 3.43 6.57 9.60
CA ASN A 84 4.51 5.59 9.45
C ASN A 84 4.14 4.57 8.37
N VAL A 85 5.03 4.34 7.41
CA VAL A 85 4.93 3.29 6.40
C VAL A 85 5.68 2.06 6.91
N GLU A 86 4.96 1.00 7.27
CA GLU A 86 5.56 -0.17 7.95
C GLU A 86 6.69 -0.84 7.14
N SER A 87 6.56 -0.93 5.82
CA SER A 87 7.55 -1.63 4.97
C SER A 87 8.91 -0.93 4.90
N THR A 88 8.91 0.41 4.86
CA THR A 88 10.11 1.22 4.73
C THR A 88 10.58 1.80 6.07
N SER A 89 9.74 1.71 7.11
CA SER A 89 9.95 2.39 8.40
C SER A 89 10.21 3.90 8.25
N THR A 90 9.61 4.52 7.22
CA THR A 90 9.69 5.96 6.98
C THR A 90 8.41 6.65 7.41
N THR A 91 8.54 7.90 7.83
CA THR A 91 7.42 8.72 8.29
C THR A 91 7.19 9.89 7.34
N HIS A 92 5.93 10.12 6.97
CA HIS A 92 5.54 11.14 6.01
C HIS A 92 4.20 11.76 6.43
N TYR A 93 4.05 13.06 6.21
CA TYR A 93 2.76 13.70 6.43
C TYR A 93 1.75 13.28 5.36
N GLY A 94 0.47 13.32 5.70
CA GLY A 94 -0.59 12.94 4.77
C GLY A 94 -0.63 13.82 3.52
N ASP A 95 -0.26 15.10 3.62
CA ASP A 95 -0.17 16.00 2.47
C ASP A 95 1.00 15.63 1.53
N GLU A 96 2.14 15.23 2.06
CA GLU A 96 3.28 14.71 1.30
C GLU A 96 2.87 13.44 0.55
N LEU A 97 2.23 12.51 1.23
CA LEU A 97 1.77 11.24 0.64
C LEU A 97 0.69 11.45 -0.43
N MET A 98 -0.15 12.48 -0.29
CA MET A 98 -1.16 12.80 -1.30
C MET A 98 -0.58 13.56 -2.50
N HIS A 99 0.38 14.47 -2.32
CA HIS A 99 0.91 15.30 -3.40
C HIS A 99 2.17 14.72 -4.06
N PHE A 100 3.14 14.28 -3.27
CA PHE A 100 4.39 13.70 -3.76
C PHE A 100 4.25 12.21 -4.04
N GLY A 101 3.41 11.52 -3.25
CA GLY A 101 3.14 10.09 -3.42
C GLY A 101 4.11 9.17 -2.69
N LEU A 102 3.64 7.96 -2.43
CA LEU A 102 4.41 6.88 -1.84
C LEU A 102 5.44 6.36 -2.84
N MET A 103 6.69 6.24 -2.42
CA MET A 103 7.77 5.70 -3.24
C MET A 103 7.62 4.17 -3.36
N LEU A 104 7.49 3.68 -4.58
CA LEU A 104 7.44 2.24 -4.83
C LEU A 104 8.87 1.70 -4.97
N GLU A 105 9.22 0.68 -4.19
CA GLU A 105 10.57 0.10 -4.21
C GLU A 105 10.88 -0.56 -5.56
N GLU A 106 12.14 -0.39 -6.01
CA GLU A 106 12.66 -0.92 -7.29
C GLU A 106 12.96 -2.44 -7.25
N ASP A 107 12.94 -3.07 -6.06
CA ASP A 107 13.36 -4.46 -5.84
C ASP A 107 12.34 -5.51 -6.35
N GLN A 108 11.66 -5.18 -7.44
CA GLN A 108 10.81 -6.06 -8.21
C GLN A 108 11.30 -6.21 -9.65
N SER A 109 12.36 -5.51 -10.06
CA SER A 109 12.97 -5.72 -11.38
C SER A 109 13.57 -7.13 -11.56
N GLN A 110 13.66 -7.94 -10.49
CA GLN A 110 14.03 -9.37 -10.51
C GLN A 110 12.85 -10.34 -10.31
N LYS A 111 11.66 -9.86 -9.94
CA LYS A 111 10.46 -10.69 -9.73
C LYS A 111 9.56 -10.50 -10.94
N GLY A 112 9.37 -11.55 -11.73
CA GLY A 112 8.75 -11.50 -13.07
C GLY A 112 7.33 -10.93 -13.15
N ASP A 113 6.42 -11.66 -13.77
CA ASP A 113 5.04 -11.19 -13.96
C ASP A 113 4.21 -11.34 -12.67
N PHE A 114 3.12 -10.59 -12.56
CA PHE A 114 2.11 -10.64 -11.49
C PHE A 114 2.65 -10.32 -10.08
N THR A 115 3.47 -9.28 -9.96
CA THR A 115 3.99 -8.83 -8.67
C THR A 115 2.98 -7.97 -7.92
N SER A 116 3.03 -8.04 -6.59
CA SER A 116 2.20 -7.23 -5.71
C SER A 116 3.01 -6.71 -4.52
N GLN A 117 2.66 -5.51 -4.07
CA GLN A 117 3.21 -4.88 -2.88
C GLN A 117 2.06 -4.32 -2.05
N ILE A 118 2.10 -4.58 -0.75
CA ILE A 118 1.14 -4.06 0.21
C ILE A 118 1.90 -3.14 1.17
N PHE A 119 1.37 -1.94 1.35
CA PHE A 119 1.89 -0.96 2.30
C PHE A 119 0.83 -0.72 3.37
N VAL A 120 1.24 -0.78 4.62
CA VAL A 120 0.40 -0.42 5.76
C VAL A 120 0.90 0.93 6.29
N LEU A 121 -0.04 1.87 6.44
CA LEU A 121 0.20 3.18 7.00
C LEU A 121 -0.52 3.28 8.34
N GLN A 122 0.21 3.72 9.36
CA GLN A 122 -0.32 3.98 10.69
C GLN A 122 0.02 5.40 11.12
N ALA A 123 -0.97 6.15 11.60
CA ALA A 123 -0.77 7.47 12.17
C ALA A 123 0.09 7.34 13.44
N ILE A 124 1.07 8.23 13.57
CA ILE A 124 1.84 8.40 14.79
C ILE A 124 1.15 9.50 15.58
N ASP A 125 0.69 9.19 16.79
CA ASP A 125 0.22 10.22 17.71
C ASP A 125 1.36 11.22 17.97
N PRO A 126 1.12 12.53 17.83
CA PRO A 126 2.14 13.51 18.19
C PRO A 126 2.43 13.33 19.68
N ILE A 127 3.67 12.96 19.99
CA ILE A 127 4.17 12.91 21.37
C ILE A 127 3.91 14.31 21.96
N HIS A 128 2.95 14.41 22.88
CA HIS A 128 2.85 15.57 23.75
C HIS A 128 4.09 15.55 24.64
N GLU A 129 5.05 16.43 24.34
CA GLU A 129 6.08 16.87 25.30
C GLU A 129 5.45 17.53 26.52
#